data_AF-A0A7S4DLF7-F1
#
_entry.id   AF-A0A7S4DLF7-F1
#
_cell.length_a   1.000
_cell.length_b   1.000
_cell.length_c   1.000
_cell.angle_alpha   90.00
_cell.angle_beta   90.00
_cell.angle_gamma   90.00
#
_symmetry.space_group_name_H-M   'P 1'
#
loop_
_entity.id
_entity.type
_entity.pdbx_description
1 polymer ?
#
loop_
_entity_poly.entity_id
_entity_poly.type
_entity_poly.pdbx_seq_one_letter_code
_entity_poly.pdbx_strand_id
1 'polypeptide(L)'
;FLEATEEFTNTVPVLLGTNRHEGEMFVYSVWGGRMGLIAYRSLVNLLFKTSAPRVLRTYKHLADPCRVTNDFRPALSAILNDYMFRCPTWRAANALYAVSSGRGRAPVYVYEFALPTRLQDFPECYGKACHTAELPFVFGQVDVIHENYTVAPPALPWYSYRRLVPGPDRERRVAEMMTLAWTNFAKTGRPAVAPGLLAGVGSGWGDGWWPQWEGSVGVQPRRRKRRSMFATERPRYLEINAENQVHFQQADCTCEFWDQTNYVY
;
A
#
# COMPACT_ATOMS: atom_id res chain seq x y z
N PHE A 1 28.39 19.79 -21.12
CA PHE A 1 27.16 20.55 -21.32
C PHE A 1 25.99 19.81 -20.70
N LEU A 2 25.70 20.11 -19.44
CA LEU A 2 24.36 20.13 -18.83
C LEU A 2 24.51 21.04 -17.62
N GLU A 3 24.19 22.33 -17.81
CA GLU A 3 24.01 23.27 -16.72
C GLU A 3 22.81 22.82 -15.89
N ALA A 4 23.00 22.76 -14.58
CA ALA A 4 21.93 22.59 -13.61
C ALA A 4 21.12 23.89 -13.53
N THR A 5 20.05 23.99 -14.31
CA THR A 5 19.09 25.09 -14.21
C THR A 5 17.67 24.55 -14.41
N GLU A 6 17.14 23.88 -13.40
CA GLU A 6 15.81 24.07 -12.82
C GLU A 6 15.73 23.17 -11.57
N GLU A 7 15.53 23.77 -10.40
CA GLU A 7 15.21 23.01 -9.19
C GLU A 7 13.85 22.35 -9.43
N PHE A 8 13.84 21.02 -9.59
CA PHE A 8 12.60 20.28 -9.86
C PHE A 8 11.58 20.56 -8.75
N THR A 9 10.49 21.23 -9.10
CA THR A 9 9.37 21.52 -8.20
C THR A 9 8.14 20.74 -8.65
N ASN A 10 7.46 20.08 -7.71
CA ASN A 10 6.22 19.38 -8.05
C ASN A 10 5.05 20.37 -8.09
N THR A 11 4.53 20.60 -9.29
CA THR A 11 3.41 21.51 -9.58
C THR A 11 2.12 20.78 -9.95
N VAL A 12 2.14 19.44 -10.03
CA VAL A 12 1.00 18.63 -10.45
C VAL A 12 0.51 17.77 -9.27
N PRO A 13 -0.81 17.75 -8.97
CA PRO A 13 -1.37 16.84 -7.98
C PRO A 13 -0.96 15.39 -8.30
N VAL A 14 -0.59 14.61 -7.28
CA VAL A 14 -0.23 13.19 -7.46
C VAL A 14 -1.09 12.32 -6.57
N LEU A 15 -1.58 11.22 -7.13
CA LEU A 15 -2.25 10.15 -6.41
C LEU A 15 -1.53 8.84 -6.74
N LEU A 16 -1.05 8.14 -5.71
CA LEU A 16 -0.29 6.90 -5.81
C LEU A 16 -0.74 5.92 -4.72
N GLY A 17 -0.42 4.64 -4.85
CA GLY A 17 -0.74 3.66 -3.83
C GLY A 17 -0.12 2.30 -4.11
N THR A 18 -0.35 1.38 -3.18
CA THR A 18 0.07 -0.02 -3.27
C THR A 18 -1.05 -0.94 -2.83
N ASN A 19 -0.99 -2.20 -3.24
CA ASN A 19 -1.74 -3.28 -2.63
C ASN A 19 -1.06 -3.73 -1.32
N ARG A 20 -1.81 -4.34 -0.40
CA ARG A 20 -1.26 -4.81 0.89
C ARG A 20 -0.30 -6.01 0.77
N HIS A 21 -0.46 -6.81 -0.28
CA HIS A 21 0.27 -8.07 -0.47
C HIS A 21 0.93 -8.16 -1.86
N GLU A 22 1.56 -7.08 -2.31
CA GLU A 22 2.18 -6.95 -3.65
C GLU A 22 3.14 -8.11 -3.96
N GLY A 23 3.98 -8.45 -2.98
CA GLY A 23 5.07 -9.42 -3.16
C GLY A 23 4.64 -10.88 -3.31
N GLU A 24 3.38 -11.22 -3.01
CA GLU A 24 2.96 -12.63 -2.98
C GLU A 24 3.04 -13.30 -4.34
N MET A 25 2.38 -12.73 -5.35
CA MET A 25 2.37 -13.34 -6.68
C MET A 25 3.78 -13.48 -7.27
N PHE A 26 4.69 -12.54 -7.00
CA PHE A 26 6.06 -12.58 -7.52
C PHE A 26 6.86 -13.73 -6.91
N VAL A 27 6.78 -13.93 -5.60
CA VAL A 27 7.49 -15.02 -4.93
C VAL A 27 6.96 -16.38 -5.38
N TYR A 28 5.65 -16.54 -5.46
CA TYR A 28 5.03 -17.82 -5.80
C TYR A 28 5.13 -18.15 -7.30
N SER A 29 5.15 -17.15 -8.18
CA SER A 29 5.39 -17.34 -9.61
C SER A 29 6.81 -17.79 -9.91
N VAL A 30 7.80 -17.25 -9.19
CA VAL A 30 9.21 -17.66 -9.32
C VAL A 30 9.48 -18.98 -8.60
N TRP A 31 8.75 -19.27 -7.52
CA TRP A 31 8.97 -20.42 -6.65
C TRP A 31 7.67 -21.20 -6.37
N GLY A 32 7.31 -22.09 -7.30
CA GLY A 32 6.08 -22.88 -7.19
C GLY A 32 6.06 -23.91 -6.05
N GLY A 33 7.22 -24.42 -5.64
CA GLY A 33 7.36 -25.39 -4.54
C GLY A 33 7.40 -24.74 -3.15
N ARG A 34 7.45 -25.54 -2.07
CA ARG A 34 7.75 -24.97 -0.74
C ARG A 34 9.18 -24.43 -0.72
N MET A 35 9.38 -23.26 -0.11
CA MET A 35 10.72 -22.69 0.05
C MET A 35 11.27 -23.04 1.42
N GLY A 36 12.27 -23.92 1.48
CA GLY A 36 12.96 -24.24 2.73
C GLY A 36 13.86 -23.10 3.22
N LEU A 37 14.28 -23.19 4.49
CA LEU A 37 15.09 -22.17 5.16
C LEU A 37 16.39 -21.81 4.42
N ILE A 38 17.08 -22.81 3.86
CA ILE A 38 18.35 -22.60 3.14
C ILE A 38 18.09 -21.78 1.87
N ALA A 39 17.10 -22.17 1.06
CA ALA A 39 16.73 -21.45 -0.14
C ALA A 39 16.33 -20.00 0.16
N TYR A 40 15.47 -19.79 1.16
CA TYR A 40 15.06 -18.47 1.63
C TYR A 40 16.27 -17.59 2.00
N ARG A 41 17.17 -18.11 2.84
CA ARG A 41 18.37 -17.37 3.24
C ARG A 41 19.30 -17.09 2.07
N SER A 42 19.52 -18.06 1.19
CA SER A 42 20.37 -17.89 0.01
C SER A 42 19.83 -16.79 -0.90
N LEU A 43 18.52 -16.75 -1.13
CA LEU A 43 17.90 -15.72 -1.97
C LEU A 43 17.97 -14.34 -1.33
N VAL A 44 17.73 -14.21 -0.02
CA VAL A 44 17.91 -12.93 0.71
C VAL A 44 19.38 -12.49 0.66
N ASN A 45 20.35 -13.40 0.79
CA ASN A 45 21.77 -13.07 0.64
C ASN A 45 22.13 -12.63 -0.79
N LEU A 46 21.56 -13.28 -1.80
CA LEU A 46 21.79 -12.91 -3.19
C LEU A 46 21.26 -11.52 -3.51
N LEU A 47 20.03 -11.22 -3.09
CA LEU A 47 19.36 -9.95 -3.38
C LEU A 47 19.96 -8.78 -2.60
N PHE A 48 20.23 -8.96 -1.31
CA PHE A 48 20.59 -7.85 -0.41
C PHE A 48 22.07 -7.83 -0.01
N LYS A 49 22.88 -8.80 -0.48
CA LYS A 49 24.33 -8.88 -0.29
C LYS A 49 24.72 -8.59 1.17
N THR A 50 25.53 -7.56 1.42
CA THR A 50 26.01 -7.17 2.76
C THR A 50 24.90 -6.76 3.73
N SER A 51 23.73 -6.38 3.23
CA SER A 51 22.58 -5.97 4.03
C SER A 51 21.67 -7.14 4.43
N ALA A 52 21.87 -8.33 3.84
CA ALA A 52 21.05 -9.51 4.10
C ALA A 52 20.94 -9.90 5.58
N PRO A 53 22.02 -9.86 6.41
CA PRO A 53 21.88 -10.15 7.83
C PRO A 53 20.95 -9.17 8.56
N ARG A 54 20.89 -7.90 8.13
CA ARG A 54 19.99 -6.90 8.71
C ARG A 54 18.56 -7.16 8.29
N VAL A 55 18.32 -7.44 7.00
CA VAL A 55 17.00 -7.83 6.45
C VAL A 55 16.45 -9.06 7.20
N LEU A 56 17.25 -10.13 7.31
CA LEU A 56 16.84 -11.36 8.00
C LEU A 56 16.47 -11.13 9.47
N ARG A 57 17.11 -10.16 10.14
CA ARG A 57 16.77 -9.78 11.52
C ARG A 57 15.47 -8.98 11.58
N THR A 58 15.30 -7.98 10.72
CA THR A 58 14.08 -7.15 10.67
C THR A 58 12.83 -8.01 10.45
N TYR A 59 12.90 -8.96 9.52
CA TYR A 59 11.78 -9.83 9.13
C TYR A 59 11.72 -11.16 9.90
N LYS A 60 12.52 -11.31 10.96
CA LYS A 60 12.56 -12.55 11.75
C LYS A 60 11.18 -12.95 12.30
N HIS A 61 10.39 -11.97 12.73
CA HIS A 61 9.06 -12.21 13.28
C HIS A 61 8.08 -12.83 12.27
N LEU A 62 8.26 -12.58 10.97
CA LEU A 62 7.49 -13.24 9.90
C LEU A 62 8.09 -14.59 9.49
N ALA A 63 9.41 -14.74 9.59
CA ALA A 63 10.11 -15.97 9.22
C ALA A 63 10.02 -17.08 10.29
N ASP A 64 9.87 -16.74 11.57
CA ASP A 64 9.83 -17.74 12.64
C ASP A 64 8.59 -18.67 12.54
N PRO A 65 7.36 -18.16 12.31
CA PRO A 65 6.18 -19.02 12.08
C PRO A 65 6.33 -19.96 10.88
N CYS A 66 7.03 -19.54 9.82
CA CYS A 66 7.27 -20.35 8.62
C CYS A 66 8.06 -21.64 8.88
N ARG A 67 8.75 -21.76 10.03
CA ARG A 67 9.46 -22.99 10.42
C ARG A 67 8.51 -24.17 10.62
N VAL A 68 7.27 -23.92 11.05
CA VAL A 68 6.27 -24.97 11.30
C VAL A 68 5.85 -25.65 9.99
N THR A 69 5.64 -24.85 8.95
CA THR A 69 5.24 -25.34 7.62
C THR A 69 6.42 -25.73 6.73
N ASN A 70 7.65 -25.35 7.14
CA ASN A 70 8.85 -25.36 6.32
C ASN A 70 8.63 -24.67 4.96
N ASP A 71 7.92 -23.55 4.99
CA ASP A 71 7.65 -22.73 3.81
C ASP A 71 7.84 -21.26 4.13
N PHE A 72 8.95 -20.71 3.65
CA PHE A 72 9.40 -19.34 3.90
C PHE A 72 8.98 -18.35 2.81
N ARG A 73 8.20 -18.80 1.82
CA ARG A 73 7.63 -17.90 0.79
C ARG A 73 6.87 -16.73 1.41
N PRO A 74 5.98 -16.88 2.42
CA PRO A 74 5.29 -15.75 3.03
C PRO A 74 6.23 -14.67 3.61
N ALA A 75 7.32 -15.08 4.26
CA ALA A 75 8.30 -14.15 4.81
C ALA A 75 9.07 -13.41 3.70
N LEU A 76 9.43 -14.10 2.62
CA LEU A 76 10.04 -13.47 1.46
C LEU A 76 9.07 -12.52 0.74
N SER A 77 7.80 -12.90 0.62
CA SER A 77 6.76 -12.06 0.00
C SER A 77 6.60 -10.74 0.74
N ALA A 78 6.64 -10.75 2.07
CA ALA A 78 6.61 -9.53 2.88
C ALA A 78 7.87 -8.67 2.68
N ILE A 79 9.06 -9.28 2.58
CA ILE A 79 10.30 -8.57 2.26
C ILE A 79 10.18 -7.88 0.90
N LEU A 80 9.75 -8.60 -0.15
CA LEU A 80 9.63 -8.04 -1.49
C LEU A 80 8.50 -7.02 -1.62
N ASN A 81 7.38 -7.22 -0.92
CA ASN A 81 6.30 -6.25 -0.81
C ASN A 81 6.84 -4.88 -0.37
N ASP A 82 7.62 -4.88 0.71
CA ASP A 82 8.14 -3.64 1.28
C ASP A 82 9.27 -3.05 0.46
N TYR A 83 10.19 -3.90 0.01
CA TYR A 83 11.37 -3.48 -0.75
C TYR A 83 11.03 -2.94 -2.14
N MET A 84 10.13 -3.60 -2.87
CA MET A 84 9.86 -3.28 -4.28
C MET A 84 8.68 -2.31 -4.47
N PHE A 85 7.70 -2.31 -3.56
CA PHE A 85 6.43 -1.61 -3.77
C PHE A 85 6.14 -0.58 -2.68
N ARG A 86 5.87 -1.03 -1.45
CA ARG A 86 5.33 -0.17 -0.38
C ARG A 86 6.28 0.97 -0.02
N CYS A 87 7.52 0.66 0.36
CA CYS A 87 8.45 1.69 0.84
C CYS A 87 8.97 2.59 -0.30
N PRO A 88 9.27 2.12 -1.52
CA PRO A 88 9.55 3.00 -2.66
C PRO A 88 8.40 3.97 -2.97
N THR A 89 7.16 3.50 -2.93
CA THR A 89 5.97 4.34 -3.14
C THR A 89 5.89 5.45 -2.10
N TRP A 90 6.13 5.14 -0.83
CA TRP A 90 6.12 6.13 0.24
C TRP A 90 7.31 7.10 0.17
N ARG A 91 8.49 6.61 -0.22
CA ARG A 91 9.66 7.46 -0.48
C ARG A 91 9.37 8.45 -1.60
N ALA A 92 8.72 7.99 -2.68
CA ALA A 92 8.29 8.85 -3.78
C ALA A 92 7.26 9.90 -3.29
N ALA A 93 6.27 9.51 -2.47
CA ALA A 93 5.31 10.45 -1.88
C ALA A 93 6.00 11.53 -1.03
N ASN A 94 6.97 11.13 -0.20
CA ASN A 94 7.76 12.07 0.62
C ASN A 94 8.60 13.01 -0.25
N ALA A 95 9.26 12.50 -1.29
CA ALA A 95 10.05 13.31 -2.22
C ALA A 95 9.17 14.35 -2.95
N LEU A 96 8.04 13.90 -3.51
CA LEU A 96 7.07 14.75 -4.21
C LEU A 96 6.46 15.81 -3.28
N TYR A 97 6.20 15.45 -2.03
CA TYR A 97 5.75 16.39 -1.02
C TYR A 97 6.86 17.41 -0.68
N ALA A 98 8.10 16.97 -0.46
CA ALA A 98 9.20 17.86 -0.09
C ALA A 98 9.50 18.92 -1.15
N VAL A 99 9.37 18.57 -2.44
CA VAL A 99 9.58 19.50 -3.56
C VAL A 99 8.33 20.25 -4.00
N SER A 100 7.16 19.98 -3.38
CA SER A 100 5.99 20.83 -3.55
C SER A 100 6.11 22.03 -2.60
N SER A 101 6.51 23.18 -3.14
CA SER A 101 6.70 24.43 -2.38
C SER A 101 5.88 25.59 -2.97
N GLY A 102 5.63 26.63 -2.18
CA GLY A 102 4.90 27.83 -2.61
C GLY A 102 3.38 27.83 -2.35
N ARG A 103 2.70 28.94 -2.71
CA ARG A 103 1.26 29.19 -2.48
C ARG A 103 0.30 28.32 -3.32
N GLY A 104 0.82 27.34 -4.05
CA GLY A 104 0.09 26.41 -4.92
C GLY A 104 0.56 24.96 -4.79
N ARG A 105 0.95 24.55 -3.57
CA ARG A 105 1.50 23.23 -3.28
C ARG A 105 0.66 22.12 -3.91
N ALA A 106 1.24 21.41 -4.87
CA ALA A 106 0.57 20.30 -5.51
C ALA A 106 0.33 19.18 -4.49
N PRO A 107 -0.93 18.78 -4.23
CA PRO A 107 -1.23 17.82 -3.21
C PRO A 107 -0.79 16.42 -3.62
N VAL A 108 -0.31 15.65 -2.65
CA VAL A 108 0.02 14.23 -2.82
C VAL A 108 -1.01 13.43 -2.04
N TYR A 109 -1.54 12.35 -2.61
CA TYR A 109 -2.49 11.45 -1.98
C TYR A 109 -1.94 10.02 -2.06
N VAL A 110 -2.08 9.27 -0.97
CA VAL A 110 -1.60 7.88 -0.88
C VAL A 110 -2.74 6.97 -0.44
N TYR A 111 -2.89 5.81 -1.07
CA TYR A 111 -3.70 4.71 -0.57
C TYR A 111 -2.92 3.41 -0.40
N GLU A 112 -3.46 2.54 0.45
CA GLU A 112 -3.19 1.11 0.43
C GLU A 112 -4.48 0.35 0.12
N PHE A 113 -4.49 -0.44 -0.95
CA PHE A 113 -5.60 -1.34 -1.25
C PHE A 113 -5.46 -2.64 -0.46
N ALA A 114 -6.42 -2.88 0.43
CA ALA A 114 -6.37 -3.91 1.46
C ALA A 114 -7.60 -4.83 1.46
N LEU A 115 -8.56 -4.59 0.58
CA LEU A 115 -9.74 -5.42 0.40
C LEU A 115 -9.33 -6.87 0.04
N PRO A 116 -9.74 -7.89 0.81
CA PRO A 116 -9.50 -9.27 0.45
C PRO A 116 -10.15 -9.60 -0.90
N THR A 117 -9.34 -10.12 -1.83
CA THR A 117 -9.78 -10.56 -3.16
C THR A 117 -9.38 -12.00 -3.41
N ARG A 118 -9.80 -12.57 -4.54
CA ARG A 118 -9.18 -13.75 -5.14
C ARG A 118 -8.68 -13.41 -6.54
N LEU A 119 -7.72 -14.17 -7.03
CA LEU A 119 -7.25 -14.11 -8.40
C LEU A 119 -7.27 -15.54 -8.94
N GLN A 120 -7.98 -15.78 -10.04
CA GLN A 120 -8.33 -17.13 -10.51
C GLN A 120 -7.11 -18.04 -10.69
N ASP A 121 -5.99 -17.49 -11.19
CA ASP A 121 -4.77 -18.25 -11.48
C ASP A 121 -3.69 -18.15 -10.38
N PHE A 122 -3.99 -17.44 -9.29
CA PHE A 122 -3.04 -17.16 -8.20
C PHE A 122 -3.65 -17.58 -6.85
N PRO A 123 -3.66 -18.87 -6.51
CA PRO A 123 -4.26 -19.38 -5.27
C PRO A 123 -3.63 -18.80 -3.99
N GLU A 124 -2.35 -18.43 -4.03
CA GLU A 124 -1.63 -17.76 -2.95
C GLU A 124 -2.19 -16.37 -2.60
N CYS A 125 -2.94 -15.78 -3.53
CA CYS A 125 -3.60 -14.49 -3.41
C CYS A 125 -5.05 -14.60 -2.91
N TYR A 126 -5.55 -15.81 -2.65
CA TYR A 126 -6.88 -15.99 -2.10
C TYR A 126 -7.02 -15.33 -0.72
N GLY A 127 -7.99 -14.44 -0.58
CA GLY A 127 -8.21 -13.65 0.63
C GLY A 127 -7.19 -12.53 0.84
N LYS A 128 -6.38 -12.20 -0.17
CA LYS A 128 -5.36 -11.16 -0.12
C LYS A 128 -5.62 -10.08 -1.17
N ALA A 129 -5.01 -8.92 -0.96
CA ALA A 129 -4.90 -7.85 -1.93
C ALA A 129 -3.52 -7.94 -2.59
N CYS A 130 -3.38 -8.80 -3.60
CA CYS A 130 -2.13 -8.98 -4.33
C CYS A 130 -1.90 -7.88 -5.36
N HIS A 131 -0.72 -7.90 -5.99
CA HIS A 131 -0.41 -6.97 -7.06
C HIS A 131 -1.47 -7.04 -8.18
N THR A 132 -1.91 -5.86 -8.63
CA THR A 132 -3.02 -5.63 -9.59
C THR A 132 -4.44 -5.94 -9.09
N ALA A 133 -4.62 -6.35 -7.82
CA ALA A 133 -5.94 -6.72 -7.30
C ALA A 133 -6.93 -5.54 -7.28
N GLU A 134 -6.44 -4.31 -7.27
CA GLU A 134 -7.24 -3.09 -7.25
C GLU A 134 -7.77 -2.68 -8.62
N LEU A 135 -7.16 -3.13 -9.72
CA LEU A 135 -7.45 -2.62 -11.06
C LEU A 135 -8.94 -2.72 -11.46
N PRO A 136 -9.64 -3.86 -11.27
CA PRO A 136 -11.06 -3.94 -11.62
C PRO A 136 -11.93 -2.92 -10.86
N PHE A 137 -11.53 -2.56 -9.63
CA PHE A 137 -12.22 -1.58 -8.80
C PHE A 137 -11.99 -0.15 -9.33
N VAL A 138 -10.78 0.15 -9.80
CA VAL A 138 -10.45 1.42 -10.48
C VAL A 138 -11.27 1.61 -11.75
N PHE A 139 -11.44 0.54 -12.53
CA PHE A 139 -12.17 0.56 -13.81
C PHE A 139 -13.68 0.35 -13.67
N GLY A 140 -14.21 0.22 -12.44
CA GLY A 140 -15.62 -0.02 -12.20
C GLY A 140 -16.16 -1.29 -12.85
N GLN A 141 -15.32 -2.31 -13.05
CA GLN A 141 -15.69 -3.57 -13.73
C GLN A 141 -16.40 -4.52 -12.77
N VAL A 142 -17.61 -4.14 -12.36
CA VAL A 142 -18.40 -4.85 -11.33
C VAL A 142 -18.63 -6.32 -11.69
N ASP A 143 -18.93 -6.64 -12.95
CA ASP A 143 -19.12 -8.02 -13.40
C ASP A 143 -17.84 -8.85 -13.25
N VAL A 144 -16.70 -8.31 -13.69
CA VAL A 144 -15.38 -8.96 -13.53
C VAL A 144 -15.04 -9.16 -12.04
N ILE A 145 -15.36 -8.18 -11.19
CA ILE A 145 -15.14 -8.29 -9.76
C ILE A 145 -15.92 -9.47 -9.18
N HIS A 146 -17.22 -9.55 -9.48
CA HIS A 146 -18.08 -10.63 -9.00
C HIS A 146 -17.63 -12.00 -9.50
N GLU A 147 -17.26 -12.10 -10.76
CA GLU A 147 -16.89 -13.37 -11.39
C GLU A 147 -15.51 -13.86 -11.00
N ASN A 148 -14.54 -12.96 -10.78
CA ASN A 148 -13.13 -13.33 -10.67
C ASN A 148 -12.42 -12.87 -9.40
N TYR A 149 -12.97 -11.89 -8.65
CA TYR A 149 -12.29 -11.26 -7.51
C TYR A 149 -13.00 -11.43 -6.17
N THR A 150 -14.31 -11.71 -6.15
CA THR A 150 -15.06 -11.90 -4.90
C THR A 150 -14.61 -13.16 -4.15
N VAL A 151 -14.28 -12.98 -2.88
CA VAL A 151 -13.97 -14.06 -1.94
C VAL A 151 -15.29 -14.61 -1.37
N ALA A 152 -15.81 -15.71 -1.91
CA ALA A 152 -16.98 -16.39 -1.36
C ALA A 152 -16.56 -17.45 -0.32
N PRO A 153 -17.34 -17.69 0.75
CA PRO A 153 -17.16 -18.88 1.57
C PRO A 153 -17.22 -20.16 0.69
N PRO A 154 -16.38 -21.18 0.94
CA PRO A 154 -16.22 -22.34 0.05
C PRO A 154 -17.44 -23.28 -0.09
N ALA A 155 -18.65 -22.86 0.30
CA ALA A 155 -19.80 -23.75 0.46
C ALA A 155 -21.06 -23.36 -0.32
N LEU A 156 -21.15 -22.22 -1.01
CA LEU A 156 -22.35 -21.90 -1.80
C LEU A 156 -22.02 -21.31 -3.19
N PRO A 157 -22.82 -21.64 -4.22
CA PRO A 157 -22.75 -21.00 -5.53
C PRO A 157 -23.00 -19.49 -5.46
N TRP A 158 -22.34 -18.72 -6.32
CA TRP A 158 -22.44 -17.24 -6.34
C TRP A 158 -23.89 -16.73 -6.47
N TYR A 159 -24.76 -17.46 -7.16
CA TYR A 159 -26.18 -17.11 -7.33
C TYR A 159 -27.00 -17.23 -6.03
N SER A 160 -26.54 -18.04 -5.06
CA SER A 160 -27.20 -18.25 -3.77
C SER A 160 -27.06 -17.05 -2.82
N TYR A 161 -26.11 -16.14 -3.09
CA TYR A 161 -25.88 -14.93 -2.27
C TYR A 161 -26.75 -13.73 -2.70
N ARG A 162 -27.41 -13.80 -3.86
CA ARG A 162 -28.22 -12.69 -4.40
C ARG A 162 -29.44 -12.34 -3.54
N ARG A 163 -29.88 -13.23 -2.63
CA ARG A 163 -31.09 -13.04 -1.80
C ARG A 163 -30.91 -13.09 -0.27
N LEU A 164 -29.73 -13.43 0.24
CA LEU A 164 -29.53 -13.67 1.69
C LEU A 164 -28.50 -12.76 2.37
N VAL A 165 -27.86 -11.85 1.63
CA VAL A 165 -26.97 -10.84 2.21
C VAL A 165 -27.72 -9.52 2.23
N PRO A 166 -27.77 -8.79 3.36
CA PRO A 166 -27.89 -7.35 3.34
C PRO A 166 -26.63 -6.79 2.63
N GLY A 167 -26.63 -6.86 1.30
CA GLY A 167 -25.69 -6.25 0.37
C GLY A 167 -24.59 -7.15 -0.23
N PRO A 168 -24.77 -7.66 -1.47
CA PRO A 168 -23.73 -7.77 -2.52
C PRO A 168 -23.11 -6.40 -2.92
N ASP A 169 -23.07 -5.47 -1.97
CA ASP A 169 -22.83 -4.05 -2.15
C ASP A 169 -21.44 -3.65 -1.68
N ARG A 170 -20.66 -4.53 -1.03
CA ARG A 170 -19.33 -4.16 -0.48
C ARG A 170 -18.33 -3.86 -1.59
N GLU A 171 -18.03 -4.84 -2.44
CA GLU A 171 -17.08 -4.68 -3.54
C GLU A 171 -17.57 -3.63 -4.54
N ARG A 172 -18.88 -3.61 -4.79
CA ARG A 172 -19.52 -2.58 -5.60
C ARG A 172 -19.33 -1.18 -5.03
N ARG A 173 -19.56 -0.96 -3.72
CA ARG A 173 -19.30 0.33 -3.06
C ARG A 173 -17.83 0.73 -3.13
N VAL A 174 -16.91 -0.22 -2.95
CA VAL A 174 -15.48 0.05 -3.08
C VAL A 174 -15.13 0.43 -4.52
N ALA A 175 -15.67 -0.27 -5.52
CA ALA A 175 -15.47 0.05 -6.93
C ALA A 175 -16.06 1.42 -7.30
N GLU A 176 -17.27 1.73 -6.82
CA GLU A 176 -17.90 3.05 -6.99
C GLU A 176 -17.07 4.15 -6.34
N MET A 177 -16.59 3.94 -5.11
CA MET A 177 -15.71 4.86 -4.40
C MET A 177 -14.39 5.09 -5.15
N MET A 178 -13.70 4.02 -5.58
CA MET A 178 -12.43 4.13 -6.29
C MET A 178 -12.61 4.81 -7.65
N THR A 179 -13.64 4.45 -8.40
CA THR A 179 -13.96 5.08 -9.69
C THR A 179 -14.22 6.57 -9.52
N LEU A 180 -15.00 6.96 -8.50
CA LEU A 180 -15.29 8.36 -8.21
C LEU A 180 -14.05 9.11 -7.72
N ALA A 181 -13.25 8.52 -6.84
CA ALA A 181 -12.02 9.13 -6.33
C ALA A 181 -11.02 9.40 -7.46
N TRP A 182 -10.77 8.41 -8.33
CA TRP A 182 -9.86 8.57 -9.47
C TRP A 182 -10.36 9.59 -10.49
N THR A 183 -11.65 9.58 -10.81
CA THR A 183 -12.22 10.55 -11.77
C THR A 183 -12.31 11.97 -11.21
N ASN A 184 -12.59 12.13 -9.91
CA ASN A 184 -12.56 13.43 -9.24
C ASN A 184 -11.13 13.97 -9.14
N PHE A 185 -10.16 13.09 -8.88
CA PHE A 185 -8.75 13.45 -8.92
C PHE A 185 -8.33 13.94 -10.30
N ALA A 186 -8.71 13.24 -11.37
CA ALA A 186 -8.43 13.66 -12.74
C ALA A 186 -9.06 15.03 -13.09
N LYS A 187 -10.26 15.32 -12.58
CA LYS A 187 -10.97 16.59 -12.85
C LYS A 187 -10.46 17.77 -12.03
N THR A 188 -10.09 17.53 -10.78
CA THR A 188 -9.93 18.60 -9.77
C THR A 188 -8.59 18.57 -9.03
N GLY A 189 -7.76 17.55 -9.26
CA GLY A 189 -6.57 17.28 -8.47
C GLY A 189 -6.85 16.78 -7.06
N ARG A 190 -8.11 16.43 -6.73
CA ARG A 190 -8.53 15.94 -5.40
C ARG A 190 -9.39 14.68 -5.50
N PRO A 191 -9.05 13.58 -4.81
CA PRO A 191 -9.83 12.36 -4.83
C PRO A 191 -10.99 12.38 -3.82
N ALA A 192 -11.77 13.46 -3.84
CA ALA A 192 -12.91 13.64 -2.95
C ALA A 192 -14.03 12.67 -3.31
N VAL A 193 -14.69 12.07 -2.31
CA VAL A 193 -15.85 11.20 -2.50
C VAL A 193 -16.95 11.59 -1.52
N ALA A 194 -18.21 11.27 -1.83
CA ALA A 194 -19.32 11.61 -0.95
C ALA A 194 -19.17 10.89 0.41
N PRO A 195 -19.47 11.53 1.56
CA PRO A 195 -19.29 10.93 2.90
C PRO A 195 -19.99 9.58 3.08
N GLY A 196 -21.14 9.37 2.41
CA GLY A 196 -21.90 8.13 2.46
C GLY A 196 -21.21 6.90 1.84
N LEU A 197 -20.20 7.10 0.98
CA LEU A 197 -19.41 6.00 0.38
C LEU A 197 -18.21 5.59 1.26
N LEU A 198 -17.90 6.37 2.29
CA LEU A 198 -16.87 6.10 3.30
C LEU A 198 -17.46 5.71 4.66
N ALA A 199 -18.71 5.26 4.69
CA ALA A 199 -19.42 4.92 5.92
C ALA A 199 -18.65 3.87 6.74
N GLY A 200 -18.04 4.32 7.83
CA GLY A 200 -17.05 3.58 8.63
C GLY A 200 -16.03 4.51 9.28
N VAL A 201 -15.79 5.70 8.70
CA VAL A 201 -15.01 6.77 9.33
C VAL A 201 -15.84 7.41 10.43
N GLY A 202 -15.48 7.13 11.69
CA GLY A 202 -16.15 7.67 12.87
C GLY A 202 -16.33 9.19 12.80
N SER A 203 -17.39 9.66 13.46
CA SER A 203 -17.95 11.02 13.51
C SER A 203 -17.03 12.15 14.02
N GLY A 204 -15.72 11.98 13.96
CA GLY A 204 -14.71 12.99 14.35
C GLY A 204 -14.16 13.82 13.18
N TRP A 205 -14.47 13.47 11.93
CA TRP A 205 -13.94 14.16 10.76
C TRP A 205 -15.09 14.53 9.83
N GLY A 206 -15.28 15.83 9.60
CA GLY A 206 -16.21 16.32 8.59
C GLY A 206 -15.90 15.68 7.24
N ASP A 207 -16.95 15.14 6.63
CA ASP A 207 -17.14 15.09 5.18
C ASP A 207 -16.34 14.11 4.30
N GLY A 208 -15.91 12.93 4.78
CA GLY A 208 -15.56 11.85 3.85
C GLY A 208 -14.41 12.15 2.88
N TRP A 209 -13.34 12.76 3.39
CA TRP A 209 -12.21 13.18 2.57
C TRP A 209 -11.05 12.18 2.63
N TRP A 210 -10.47 11.91 1.46
CA TRP A 210 -9.16 11.28 1.36
C TRP A 210 -8.09 12.27 1.88
N PRO A 211 -7.34 11.93 2.93
CA PRO A 211 -6.38 12.85 3.51
C PRO A 211 -5.22 13.13 2.55
N GLN A 212 -4.78 14.39 2.51
CA GLN A 212 -3.55 14.75 1.82
C GLN A 212 -2.35 14.16 2.58
N TRP A 213 -1.38 13.65 1.82
CA TRP A 213 -0.08 13.25 2.33
C TRP A 213 0.69 14.47 2.82
N GLU A 214 0.86 14.54 4.12
CA GLU A 214 1.68 15.53 4.81
C GLU A 214 2.96 14.80 5.22
N GLY A 215 4.02 14.90 4.42
CA GLY A 215 5.25 14.15 4.64
C GLY A 215 5.82 14.32 6.04
N SER A 216 6.65 13.38 6.48
CA SER A 216 7.35 13.48 7.76
C SER A 216 8.33 14.66 7.71
N VAL A 217 8.03 15.74 8.43
CA VAL A 217 8.94 16.89 8.53
C VAL A 217 10.22 16.42 9.24
N GLY A 218 11.25 16.12 8.46
CA GLY A 218 12.42 15.39 8.92
C GLY A 218 13.76 15.92 8.42
N VAL A 219 13.96 17.24 8.35
CA VAL A 219 15.31 17.83 8.30
C VAL A 219 15.35 19.11 9.14
N GLN A 220 15.70 19.01 10.42
CA GLN A 220 16.31 20.16 11.08
C GLN A 220 17.80 20.21 10.68
N PRO A 221 18.29 21.33 10.12
CA PRO A 221 19.73 21.53 10.02
C PRO A 221 20.30 21.54 11.44
N ARG A 222 21.40 20.81 11.64
CA ARG A 222 22.13 20.70 12.92
C ARG A 222 22.45 22.07 13.53
N ARG A 223 21.53 22.71 14.25
CA ARG A 223 21.83 23.85 15.12
C ARG A 223 20.94 23.88 16.37
N ARG A 224 21.61 23.61 17.49
CA ARG A 224 21.35 23.98 18.90
C ARG A 224 20.02 23.58 19.55
N LYS A 225 20.19 22.74 20.59
CA LYS A 225 19.33 22.48 21.75
C LYS A 225 18.31 23.59 22.04
N ARG A 226 17.05 23.38 21.62
CA ARG A 226 15.85 23.74 22.39
C ARG A 226 14.82 22.65 22.17
N ARG A 227 14.49 21.92 23.25
CA ARG A 227 13.35 21.01 23.32
C ARG A 227 12.08 21.85 23.15
N SER A 228 11.56 21.90 21.94
CA SER A 228 10.17 22.25 21.68
C SER A 228 9.50 20.99 21.17
N MET A 229 8.56 20.46 21.95
CA MET A 229 7.65 19.40 21.52
C MET A 229 6.65 20.00 20.53
N PHE A 230 7.06 20.19 19.28
CA PHE A 230 6.09 20.21 18.19
C PHE A 230 5.83 18.75 17.85
N ALA A 231 4.60 18.27 18.10
CA ALA A 231 4.14 17.01 17.56
C ALA A 231 4.29 17.11 16.04
N THR A 232 5.23 16.36 15.46
CA THR A 232 5.32 16.22 14.02
C THR A 232 4.02 15.58 13.56
N GLU A 233 3.18 16.34 12.85
CA GLU A 233 2.04 15.79 12.13
C GLU A 233 2.55 14.67 11.22
N ARG A 234 1.97 13.48 11.38
CA ARG A 234 2.44 12.27 10.71
C ARG A 234 1.71 12.14 9.38
N PRO A 235 2.34 11.58 8.33
CA PRO A 235 1.67 11.32 7.06
C PRO A 235 0.41 10.49 7.25
N ARG A 236 -0.57 10.73 6.39
CA ARG A 236 -1.87 10.06 6.41
C ARG A 236 -2.09 9.37 5.07
N TYR A 237 -2.64 8.17 5.10
CA TYR A 237 -3.05 7.45 3.89
C TYR A 237 -4.43 6.83 4.09
N LEU A 238 -5.10 6.55 2.97
CA LEU A 238 -6.38 5.86 2.98
C LEU A 238 -6.15 4.36 2.83
N GLU A 239 -6.60 3.57 3.80
CA GLU A 239 -6.71 2.12 3.63
C GLU A 239 -8.07 1.79 3.00
N ILE A 240 -8.04 1.15 1.84
CA ILE A 240 -9.24 0.74 1.11
C ILE A 240 -9.51 -0.73 1.45
N ASN A 241 -10.36 -0.94 2.45
CA ASN A 241 -10.83 -2.26 2.93
C ASN A 241 -12.39 -2.31 2.92
N ALA A 242 -13.05 -3.16 3.73
CA ALA A 242 -14.54 -3.12 3.76
C ALA A 242 -15.07 -1.81 4.33
N GLU A 243 -14.33 -1.27 5.29
CA GLU A 243 -14.71 -0.21 6.19
C GLU A 243 -14.14 1.16 5.75
N ASN A 244 -13.28 1.18 4.71
CA ASN A 244 -12.61 2.37 4.18
C ASN A 244 -11.99 3.24 5.28
N GLN A 245 -11.00 2.69 5.97
CA GLN A 245 -10.41 3.29 7.15
C GLN A 245 -9.29 4.28 6.80
N VAL A 246 -9.24 5.39 7.53
CA VAL A 246 -8.10 6.32 7.44
C VAL A 246 -7.04 5.89 8.45
N HIS A 247 -5.83 5.61 7.95
CA HIS A 247 -4.72 5.20 8.80
C HIS A 247 -3.71 6.34 8.91
N PHE A 248 -3.30 6.60 10.14
CA PHE A 248 -2.15 7.43 10.43
C PHE A 248 -0.90 6.60 10.16
N GLN A 249 0.09 7.21 9.50
CA GLN A 249 1.43 6.65 9.51
C GLN A 249 1.93 6.70 10.96
N GLN A 250 1.86 5.57 11.66
CA GLN A 250 2.78 5.33 12.76
C GLN A 250 4.19 5.23 12.16
N ALA A 251 5.22 5.59 12.91
CA ALA A 251 6.59 5.40 12.45
C ALA A 251 6.76 3.93 12.02
N ASP A 252 6.76 3.70 10.71
CA ASP A 252 6.92 2.36 10.17
C ASP A 252 8.41 2.11 10.11
N CYS A 253 8.91 1.54 11.20
CA CYS A 253 10.30 1.14 11.36
C CYS A 253 10.80 0.31 10.15
N THR A 254 9.89 -0.31 9.40
CA THR A 254 10.20 -1.10 8.21
C THR A 254 10.63 -0.23 7.03
N CYS A 255 9.88 0.83 6.70
CA CYS A 255 10.28 1.72 5.61
C CYS A 255 11.44 2.63 5.99
N GLU A 256 11.54 3.05 7.27
CA GLU A 256 12.74 3.71 7.77
C GLU A 256 13.99 2.81 7.65
N PHE A 257 13.83 1.51 7.93
CA PHE A 257 14.89 0.53 7.73
C PHE A 257 15.35 0.47 6.26
N TRP A 258 14.41 0.42 5.31
CA TRP A 258 14.71 0.38 3.88
C TRP A 258 15.26 1.70 3.32
N ASP A 259 14.95 2.84 3.95
CA ASP A 259 15.54 4.15 3.61
C ASP A 259 16.99 4.28 4.09
N GLN A 260 17.32 3.68 5.23
CA GLN A 260 18.68 3.69 5.79
C GLN A 260 19.59 2.61 5.20
N THR A 261 19.03 1.65 4.46
CA THR A 261 19.80 0.59 3.85
C THR A 261 20.33 1.10 2.51
N ASN A 262 21.56 1.60 2.49
CA ASN A 262 22.25 1.96 1.25
C ASN A 262 22.40 0.70 0.39
N TYR A 263 21.54 0.55 -0.63
CA TYR A 263 21.66 -0.51 -1.62
C TYR A 263 22.84 -0.18 -2.52
N VAL A 264 23.99 -0.83 -2.28
CA VAL A 264 25.05 -0.88 -3.28
C VAL A 264 24.62 -1.94 -4.28
N TYR A 265 24.11 -1.49 -5.44
CA TYR A 265 23.79 -2.35 -6.58
C TYR A 265 25.06 -3.05 -7.08
#